data_AF-A0A7Y2AHF2-F1
#
_entry.id   AF-A0A7Y2AHF2-F1
#
_cell.length_a   1.000
_cell.length_b   1.000
_cell.length_c   1.000
_cell.angle_alpha   90.00
_cell.angle_beta   90.00
_cell.angle_gamma   90.00
#
_symmetry.space_group_name_H-M   'P 1'
#
loop_
_entity.id
_entity.type
_entity.pdbx_description
1 polymer ?
#
loop_
_entity_poly.entity_id
_entity_poly.type
_entity_poly.pdbx_seq_one_letter_code
_entity_poly.pdbx_strand_id
1 'polypeptide(L)'
;LGIILFLACAGLGAGRTFFAAALSLEGLMWMIVGIFVTMIPLLTTGIVARIFWKQNYLTICGVIAGSMTDPPALAFANSLADSEASSTAYAAVYPLTMILRIIAAQAIVMLFA
;
A
#
# COMPACT_ATOMS: atom_id res chain seq x y z
N LEU A 1 16.28 -5.84 8.77
CA LEU A 1 16.53 -7.27 8.43
C LEU A 1 15.24 -8.09 8.29
N GLY A 2 14.27 -8.00 9.23
CA GLY A 2 13.04 -8.81 9.20
C GLY A 2 12.21 -8.71 7.91
N ILE A 3 11.91 -7.49 7.43
CA ILE A 3 11.14 -7.28 6.18
C ILE A 3 11.84 -7.90 4.96
N ILE A 4 13.18 -7.81 4.89
CA ILE A 4 13.97 -8.37 3.77
C ILE A 4 13.85 -9.89 3.75
N LEU A 5 13.99 -10.54 4.90
CA LEU A 5 13.83 -12.00 5.02
C LEU A 5 12.39 -12.44 4.73
N PHE A 6 11.39 -11.66 5.18
CA PHE A 6 9.99 -11.92 4.88
C PHE A 6 9.69 -11.87 3.38
N LEU A 7 10.14 -10.82 2.68
CA LEU A 7 9.98 -10.66 1.23
C LEU A 7 10.71 -11.77 0.46
N ALA A 8 11.92 -12.16 0.90
CA ALA A 8 12.67 -13.25 0.27
C ALA A 8 11.94 -14.60 0.36
N CYS A 9 11.42 -14.94 1.54
CA CYS A 9 10.65 -16.17 1.74
C CYS A 9 9.34 -16.16 0.96
N ALA A 10 8.59 -15.04 0.96
CA ALA A 10 7.35 -14.89 0.21
C ALA A 10 7.59 -15.02 -1.31
N GLY A 11 8.65 -14.39 -1.82
CA GLY A 11 9.04 -14.48 -3.23
C GLY A 11 9.44 -15.89 -3.65
N LEU A 12 10.25 -16.58 -2.85
CA LEU A 12 10.62 -17.98 -3.10
C LEU A 12 9.40 -18.92 -3.06
N GLY A 13 8.43 -18.65 -2.17
CA GLY A 13 7.17 -19.39 -2.09
C GLY A 13 6.32 -19.25 -3.35
N ALA A 14 6.16 -18.04 -3.86
CA ALA A 14 5.36 -17.75 -5.06
C ALA A 14 6.07 -18.15 -6.38
N GLY A 15 7.40 -18.19 -6.40
CA GLY A 15 8.19 -18.34 -7.63
C GLY A 15 7.92 -19.60 -8.45
N ARG A 16 7.55 -20.72 -7.81
CA ARG A 16 7.31 -22.01 -8.50
C ARG A 16 6.13 -21.96 -9.47
N THR A 17 5.07 -21.21 -9.15
CA THR A 17 3.86 -21.10 -9.97
C THR A 17 3.72 -19.74 -10.65
N PHE A 18 4.60 -18.79 -10.35
CA PHE A 18 4.51 -17.40 -10.80
C PHE A 18 4.31 -17.26 -12.30
N PHE A 19 5.21 -17.83 -13.12
CA PHE A 19 5.13 -17.65 -14.57
C PHE A 19 3.88 -18.27 -15.17
N ALA A 20 3.46 -19.45 -14.69
CA ALA A 20 2.25 -20.11 -15.14
C ALA A 20 0.99 -19.31 -14.79
N ALA A 21 0.94 -18.73 -13.58
CA ALA A 21 -0.18 -17.90 -13.14
C ALA A 21 -0.20 -16.53 -13.82
N ALA A 22 0.94 -15.82 -13.84
CA ALA A 22 1.05 -14.46 -14.35
C ALA A 22 0.88 -14.36 -15.87
N LEU A 23 1.39 -15.32 -16.63
CA LEU A 23 1.29 -15.33 -18.10
C LEU A 23 -0.02 -15.96 -18.62
N SER A 24 -0.89 -16.43 -17.73
CA SER A 24 -2.25 -16.82 -18.11
C SER A 24 -3.07 -15.60 -18.50
N LEU A 25 -4.07 -15.77 -19.37
CA LEU A 25 -4.96 -14.68 -19.79
C LEU A 25 -5.65 -14.02 -18.58
N GLU A 26 -6.09 -14.84 -17.63
CA GLU A 26 -6.72 -14.40 -16.40
C GLU A 26 -5.73 -13.67 -15.49
N GLY A 27 -4.52 -14.20 -15.33
CA GLY A 27 -3.46 -13.55 -14.55
C GLY A 27 -3.06 -12.19 -15.11
N LEU A 28 -2.97 -12.06 -16.44
CA LEU A 28 -2.69 -10.79 -17.10
C LEU A 28 -3.81 -9.77 -16.84
N MET A 29 -5.07 -10.21 -16.91
CA MET A 29 -6.23 -9.37 -16.59
C MET A 29 -6.18 -8.88 -15.14
N TRP A 30 -5.93 -9.78 -14.17
CA TRP A 30 -5.79 -9.42 -12.76
C TRP A 30 -4.63 -8.47 -12.50
N MET A 31 -3.49 -8.63 -13.20
CA MET A 31 -2.37 -7.70 -13.10
C MET A 31 -2.75 -6.29 -13.57
N ILE A 32 -3.42 -6.17 -14.72
CA ILE A 32 -3.85 -4.87 -15.25
C ILE A 32 -4.83 -4.19 -14.28
N VAL A 33 -5.84 -4.92 -13.79
CA VAL A 33 -6.78 -4.39 -12.80
C VAL A 33 -6.06 -3.98 -11.52
N GLY A 34 -5.12 -4.80 -11.03
CA GLY A 34 -4.30 -4.50 -9.86
C GLY A 34 -3.48 -3.23 -10.01
N ILE A 35 -2.91 -2.96 -11.20
CA ILE A 35 -2.19 -1.71 -11.48
C ILE A 35 -3.12 -0.51 -11.30
N PHE A 36 -4.32 -0.53 -11.87
CA PHE A 36 -5.24 0.61 -11.75
C PHE A 36 -5.75 0.80 -10.32
N VAL A 37 -6.12 -0.30 -9.65
CA VAL A 37 -6.60 -0.26 -8.26
C VAL A 37 -5.54 0.24 -7.29
N THR A 38 -4.25 0.06 -7.59
CA THR A 38 -3.14 0.55 -6.74
C THR A 38 -2.64 1.93 -7.15
N MET A 39 -2.42 2.17 -8.45
CA MET A 39 -1.86 3.43 -8.95
C MET A 39 -2.83 4.60 -8.82
N ILE A 40 -4.13 4.39 -9.10
CA ILE A 40 -5.09 5.50 -9.07
C ILE A 40 -5.19 6.10 -7.65
N PRO A 41 -5.40 5.33 -6.57
CA PRO A 41 -5.45 5.89 -5.22
C PRO A 41 -4.11 6.51 -4.78
N LEU A 42 -2.99 5.89 -5.14
CA LEU A 42 -1.66 6.36 -4.77
C LEU A 42 -1.36 7.72 -5.41
N LEU A 43 -1.56 7.84 -6.73
CA LEU A 43 -1.31 9.07 -7.47
C LEU A 43 -2.30 10.17 -7.05
N THR A 44 -3.58 9.85 -6.92
CA THR A 44 -4.57 10.86 -6.49
C THR A 44 -4.26 11.38 -5.10
N THR A 45 -3.95 10.51 -4.12
CA THR A 45 -3.57 10.92 -2.76
C THR A 45 -2.30 11.77 -2.77
N GLY A 46 -1.26 11.35 -3.48
CA GLY A 46 -0.01 12.09 -3.58
C GLY A 46 -0.17 13.47 -4.21
N ILE A 47 -0.90 13.55 -5.33
CA ILE A 47 -1.18 14.81 -6.04
C ILE A 47 -2.02 15.74 -5.16
N VAL A 48 -3.09 15.22 -4.54
CA VAL A 48 -3.97 16.05 -3.70
C VAL A 48 -3.22 16.58 -2.48
N ALA A 49 -2.46 15.73 -1.81
CA ALA A 49 -1.67 16.14 -0.64
C ALA A 49 -0.59 17.15 -0.98
N ARG A 50 0.01 17.06 -2.17
CA ARG A 50 1.03 18.00 -2.63
C ARG A 50 0.46 19.33 -3.09
N ILE A 51 -0.61 19.33 -3.89
CA ILE A 51 -1.14 20.54 -4.54
C ILE A 51 -2.07 21.31 -3.60
N PHE A 52 -3.04 20.63 -2.99
CA PHE A 52 -4.06 21.30 -2.17
C PHE A 52 -3.59 21.52 -0.73
N TRP A 53 -3.03 20.48 -0.11
CA TRP A 53 -2.59 20.56 1.30
C TRP A 53 -1.13 20.97 1.48
N LYS A 54 -0.37 21.12 0.38
CA LYS A 54 1.03 21.59 0.37
C LYS A 54 1.94 20.85 1.36
N GLN A 55 1.68 19.56 1.56
CA GLN A 55 2.42 18.76 2.52
C GLN A 55 3.85 18.48 2.02
N ASN A 56 4.77 18.28 2.96
CA ASN A 56 6.14 17.89 2.65
C ASN A 56 6.18 16.43 2.17
N TYR A 57 7.25 16.08 1.44
CA TYR A 57 7.36 14.77 0.80
C TYR A 57 7.35 13.61 1.80
N LEU A 58 8.03 13.74 2.94
CA LEU A 58 8.11 12.69 3.97
C LEU A 58 6.74 12.41 4.60
N THR A 59 5.98 13.46 4.94
CA THR A 59 4.60 13.32 5.42
C THR A 59 3.71 12.64 4.37
N ILE A 60 3.83 12.99 3.09
CA ILE A 60 3.07 12.34 2.01
C ILE A 60 3.43 10.85 1.93
N CYS A 61 4.72 10.51 1.98
CA CYS A 61 5.17 9.12 2.01
C CYS A 61 4.61 8.36 3.21
N GLY A 62 4.59 8.98 4.40
CA GLY A 62 3.99 8.39 5.59
C GLY A 62 2.49 8.16 5.46
N VAL A 63 1.75 9.12 4.90
CA VAL A 63 0.30 8.97 4.62
C VAL A 63 0.03 7.85 3.62
N ILE A 64 0.78 7.79 2.52
CA ILE A 64 0.62 6.76 1.50
C ILE A 64 0.99 5.38 2.07
N ALA A 65 2.11 5.26 2.78
CA ALA A 65 2.52 4.00 3.41
C ALA A 65 1.48 3.55 4.47
N GLY A 66 0.93 4.47 5.26
CA GLY A 66 -0.07 4.15 6.29
C GLY A 66 -1.42 3.76 5.71
N SER A 67 -1.88 4.45 4.65
CA SER A 67 -3.14 4.13 3.97
C SER A 67 -3.09 2.86 3.14
N MET A 68 -1.92 2.54 2.56
CA MET A 68 -1.69 1.28 1.85
C MET A 68 -1.26 0.15 2.80
N THR A 69 -1.07 0.44 4.09
CA THR A 69 -0.57 -0.49 5.11
C THR A 69 0.69 -1.22 4.66
N ASP A 70 1.67 -0.45 4.22
CA ASP A 70 2.93 -0.92 3.64
C ASP A 70 4.13 -0.51 4.54
N PRO A 71 4.48 -1.34 5.55
CA PRO A 71 5.66 -1.11 6.39
C PRO A 71 6.99 -1.03 5.61
N PRO A 72 7.23 -1.83 4.55
CA PRO A 72 8.38 -1.63 3.67
C PRO A 72 8.49 -0.20 3.09
N ALA A 73 7.39 0.38 2.61
CA ALA A 73 7.39 1.75 2.10
C ALA A 73 7.71 2.78 3.20
N LEU A 74 7.22 2.58 4.43
CA LEU A 74 7.58 3.42 5.57
C LEU A 74 9.07 3.32 5.90
N ALA A 75 9.62 2.09 5.94
CA ALA A 75 11.04 1.87 6.21
C ALA A 75 11.92 2.55 5.15
N PHE A 76 11.51 2.50 3.88
CA PHE A 76 12.15 3.26 2.81
C PHE A 76 12.06 4.77 3.04
N ALA A 77 10.87 5.30 3.35
CA ALA A 77 10.69 6.73 3.59
C ALA A 77 11.53 7.26 4.76
N ASN A 78 11.65 6.48 5.85
CA ASN A 78 12.50 6.81 7.00
C ASN A 78 14.01 6.75 6.66
N SER A 79 14.40 6.01 5.62
CA SER A 79 15.80 5.97 5.17
C SER A 79 16.21 7.18 4.33
N LEU A 80 15.25 7.98 3.83
CA LEU A 80 15.51 9.13 2.95
C LEU A 80 16.00 10.37 3.72
N ALA A 81 15.59 10.53 4.97
CA ALA A 81 15.98 11.66 5.82
C ALA A 81 15.77 11.29 7.29
N ASP A 82 16.61 11.86 8.16
CA ASP A 82 16.48 11.71 9.61
C ASP A 82 15.36 12.62 10.14
N SER A 83 14.11 12.16 9.98
CA SER A 83 12.92 12.91 10.35
C SER A 83 11.77 11.99 10.72
N GLU A 84 11.08 12.34 11.82
CA GLU A 84 9.90 11.61 12.30
C GLU A 84 8.61 11.92 11.50
N ALA A 85 8.68 12.75 10.46
CA ALA A 85 7.51 13.18 9.70
C ALA A 85 6.77 12.00 9.04
N SER A 86 7.51 11.04 8.46
CA SER A 86 6.94 9.84 7.84
C SER A 86 6.30 8.91 8.88
N SER A 87 7.00 8.63 9.97
CA SER A 87 6.52 7.77 11.07
C SER A 87 5.26 8.34 11.73
N THR A 88 5.25 9.65 12.00
CA THR A 88 4.12 10.34 12.63
C THR A 88 2.89 10.31 11.72
N ALA A 89 3.06 10.60 10.43
CA ALA A 89 1.98 10.58 9.46
C ALA A 89 1.40 9.17 9.27
N TYR A 90 2.28 8.15 9.21
CA TYR A 90 1.87 6.75 9.14
C TYR A 90 1.01 6.36 10.35
N ALA A 91 1.49 6.66 11.55
CA ALA A 91 0.81 6.33 12.81
C ALA A 91 -0.58 6.98 12.90
N ALA A 92 -0.75 8.17 12.32
CA ALA A 92 -2.03 8.88 12.31
C ALA A 92 -3.08 8.20 11.41
N VAL A 93 -2.70 7.74 10.21
CA VAL A 93 -3.68 7.23 9.22
C VAL A 93 -3.88 5.72 9.27
N TYR A 94 -2.90 4.96 9.78
CA TYR A 94 -2.93 3.50 9.79
C TYR A 94 -4.13 2.93 10.58
N PRO A 95 -4.42 3.37 11.84
CA PRO A 95 -5.55 2.83 12.60
C PRO A 95 -6.90 3.11 11.95
N LEU A 96 -7.07 4.34 11.44
CA LEU A 96 -8.29 4.74 10.73
C LEU A 96 -8.51 3.86 9.50
N THR A 97 -7.46 3.65 8.71
CA THR A 97 -7.49 2.79 7.52
C THR A 97 -7.91 1.37 7.87
N MET A 98 -7.36 0.80 8.94
CA MET A 98 -7.71 -0.55 9.40
C MET A 98 -9.17 -0.67 9.82
N ILE A 99 -9.69 0.29 10.58
CA ILE A 99 -11.09 0.32 11.02
C ILE A 99 -12.02 0.41 9.80
N LEU A 100 -11.75 1.34 8.88
CA LEU A 100 -12.57 1.52 7.68
C LEU A 100 -12.58 0.27 6.80
N ARG A 101 -11.44 -0.41 6.66
CA ARG A 101 -11.37 -1.67 5.91
C ARG A 101 -12.26 -2.76 6.52
N ILE A 102 -12.25 -2.91 7.85
CA ILE A 102 -13.10 -3.89 8.53
C ILE A 102 -14.58 -3.57 8.31
N ILE A 103 -14.97 -2.32 8.54
CA ILE A 103 -16.37 -1.87 8.38
C ILE A 103 -16.83 -2.04 6.92
N ALA A 104 -16.00 -1.64 5.95
CA ALA A 104 -16.32 -1.77 4.54
C ALA A 104 -16.51 -3.24 4.12
N ALA A 105 -15.63 -4.15 4.57
CA ALA A 105 -15.78 -5.57 4.30
C ALA A 105 -17.11 -6.12 4.86
N GLN A 106 -17.46 -5.76 6.09
CA GLN A 106 -18.73 -6.17 6.71
C GLN A 106 -19.94 -5.58 5.96
N ALA A 107 -19.88 -4.31 5.57
CA ALA A 107 -20.94 -3.65 4.81
C ALA A 107 -21.16 -4.31 3.44
N ILE A 108 -20.07 -4.65 2.73
CA ILE A 108 -20.14 -5.38 1.46
C ILE A 108 -20.83 -6.73 1.67
N VAL A 109 -20.42 -7.51 2.70
CA VAL A 109 -21.06 -8.79 3.00
C VAL A 109 -22.56 -8.61 3.27
N MET A 110 -22.96 -7.63 4.07
CA MET A 110 -24.38 -7.37 4.36
C MET A 110 -25.20 -6.91 3.14
N LEU A 111 -24.57 -6.25 2.16
CA LEU A 111 -25.24 -5.81 0.92
C LEU A 111 -25.47 -6.96 -0.07
N PHE A 112 -24.65 -8.02 -0.01
CA PHE A 112 -24.71 -9.16 -0.92
C PHE A 112 -25.15 -10.47 -0.24
N ALA A 113 -25.49 -10.42 1.04
CA ALA A 113 -26.10 -11.51 1.81
C ALA A 113 -27.64 -11.42 1.74
#